data_AF-A0A1G8DQK2-F1
#
_entry.id   AF-A0A1G8DQK2-F1
#
_cell.length_a   1.000
_cell.length_b   1.000
_cell.length_c   1.000
_cell.angle_alpha   90.00
_cell.angle_beta   90.00
_cell.angle_gamma   90.00
#
_symmetry.space_group_name_H-M   'P 1'
#
loop_
_entity.id
_entity.type
_entity.pdbx_description
1 polymer ?
#
loop_
_entity_poly.entity_id
_entity_poly.type
_entity_poly.pdbx_seq_one_letter_code
_entity_poly.pdbx_strand_id
1 'polypeptide(L)'
;MNDDIKLMYMWIQLNEWLNSYGGFISLASFFFSFIVFVHTGQIKKEIKKTLKFQLYQSQKRRSCEKLESIVRSIEIDNIFDSKIYGEIVREVSSIDHFAVFMNRKARRKLLKVKRITDLPFDKKQEKKLVSVLNNLVGELKAKELTIL
;
A
#
# COMPACT_ATOMS: atom_id res chain seq x y z
N MET A 1 -39.75 66.26 2.93
CA MET A 1 -39.44 64.85 3.22
C MET A 1 -38.22 64.89 4.15
N ASN A 2 -38.36 64.48 5.41
CA ASN A 2 -37.32 64.69 6.43
C ASN A 2 -36.00 64.03 6.02
N ASP A 3 -34.90 64.77 6.07
CA ASP A 3 -33.57 64.26 5.76
C ASP A 3 -33.19 63.05 6.63
N ASP A 4 -33.69 63.00 7.87
CA ASP A 4 -33.53 61.85 8.78
C ASP A 4 -34.12 60.55 8.23
N ILE A 5 -35.26 60.62 7.52
CA ILE A 5 -35.88 59.44 6.90
C ILE A 5 -35.00 58.96 5.76
N LYS A 6 -34.44 59.86 4.96
CA LYS A 6 -33.55 59.53 3.83
C LYS A 6 -32.25 58.89 4.31
N LEU A 7 -31.68 59.41 5.40
CA LEU A 7 -30.48 58.86 6.04
C LEU A 7 -30.74 57.45 6.58
N MET A 8 -31.89 57.23 7.23
CA MET A 8 -32.29 55.91 7.73
C MET A 8 -32.45 54.87 6.60
N TYR A 9 -33.09 55.24 5.49
CA TYR A 9 -33.21 54.36 4.32
C TYR A 9 -31.86 54.00 3.69
N MET A 10 -30.94 54.95 3.60
CA MET A 10 -29.59 54.70 3.09
C MET A 10 -28.81 53.73 3.98
N TRP A 11 -28.92 53.86 5.31
CA TRP A 11 -28.29 52.93 6.26
C TRP A 11 -28.83 51.51 6.15
N ILE A 12 -30.15 51.37 5.98
CA ILE A 12 -30.80 50.05 5.80
C ILE A 12 -30.29 49.37 4.52
N GLN A 13 -30.28 50.09 3.39
CA GLN A 13 -29.79 49.55 2.12
C GLN A 13 -28.31 49.17 2.17
N LEU A 14 -27.48 49.99 2.82
CA LEU A 14 -26.05 49.70 2.98
C LEU A 14 -25.83 48.43 3.83
N ASN A 15 -26.61 48.27 4.89
CA ASN A 15 -26.52 47.11 5.78
C ASN A 15 -26.99 45.82 5.08
N GLU A 16 -28.10 45.86 4.33
CA GLU A 16 -28.56 44.72 3.51
C GLU A 16 -27.53 44.33 2.44
N TRP A 17 -26.92 45.32 1.79
CA TRP A 17 -25.88 45.10 0.79
C TRP A 17 -24.64 44.44 1.41
N LEU A 18 -24.13 44.98 2.53
CA LEU A 18 -23.01 44.40 3.27
C LEU A 18 -23.30 42.98 3.77
N ASN A 19 -24.52 42.73 4.25
CA ASN A 19 -24.92 41.41 4.76
C ASN A 19 -25.04 40.38 3.63
N SER A 20 -25.50 40.79 2.45
CA SER A 20 -25.51 39.95 1.24
C SER A 20 -24.09 39.58 0.81
N TYR A 21 -23.19 40.56 0.69
CA TYR A 21 -21.78 40.30 0.35
C TYR A 21 -21.07 39.45 1.42
N GLY A 22 -21.33 39.70 2.70
CA GLY A 22 -20.84 38.87 3.81
C GLY A 22 -21.34 37.43 3.75
N GLY A 23 -22.61 37.23 3.40
CA GLY A 23 -23.21 35.93 3.13
C GLY A 23 -22.51 35.18 2.00
N PHE A 24 -22.25 35.85 0.87
CA PHE A 24 -21.52 35.26 -0.25
C PHE A 24 -20.08 34.88 0.11
N ILE A 25 -19.36 35.73 0.86
CA ILE A 25 -17.99 35.43 1.30
C ILE A 25 -17.97 34.22 2.25
N SER A 26 -18.91 34.15 3.18
CA SER A 26 -19.03 33.02 4.12
C SER A 26 -19.32 31.70 3.39
N LEU A 27 -20.19 31.74 2.37
CA LEU A 27 -20.52 30.58 1.55
C LEU A 27 -19.32 30.13 0.72
N ALA A 28 -18.61 31.06 0.08
CA ALA A 28 -17.40 30.78 -0.68
C ALA A 28 -16.29 30.18 0.22
N SER A 29 -16.11 30.72 1.42
CA SER A 29 -15.16 30.19 2.40
C SER A 29 -15.51 28.77 2.83
N PHE A 30 -16.78 28.48 3.10
CA PHE A 30 -17.25 27.14 3.43
C PHE A 30 -16.99 26.12 2.31
N PHE A 31 -17.29 26.49 1.05
CA PHE A 31 -16.99 25.63 -0.10
C PHE A 31 -15.48 25.38 -0.26
N PHE A 32 -14.65 26.41 -0.07
CA PHE A 32 -13.20 26.26 -0.13
C PHE A 32 -12.69 25.31 0.96
N SER A 33 -13.14 25.46 2.21
CA SER A 33 -12.80 24.55 3.31
C SER A 33 -13.23 23.10 3.03
N PHE A 34 -14.41 22.90 2.44
CA PHE A 34 -14.88 21.57 2.05
C PHE A 34 -14.00 20.94 0.97
N ILE A 35 -13.63 21.70 -0.06
CA ILE A 35 -12.73 21.25 -1.13
C ILE A 35 -11.37 20.82 -0.54
N VAL A 36 -10.79 21.65 0.33
CA VAL A 36 -9.52 21.34 1.01
C VAL A 36 -9.63 20.08 1.86
N PHE A 37 -10.73 19.89 2.59
CA PHE A 37 -10.98 18.67 3.36
C PHE A 37 -11.01 17.41 2.49
N VAL A 38 -11.76 17.44 1.38
CA VAL A 38 -11.83 16.32 0.43
C VAL A 38 -10.46 16.02 -0.19
N HIS A 39 -9.75 17.05 -0.66
CA HIS A 39 -8.43 16.90 -1.26
C HIS A 39 -7.40 16.36 -0.27
N THR A 40 -7.42 16.85 0.97
CA THR A 40 -6.54 16.36 2.05
C THR A 40 -6.78 14.87 2.33
N GLY A 41 -8.05 14.43 2.29
CA GLY A 41 -8.41 13.02 2.43
C GLY A 41 -7.84 12.15 1.30
N GLN A 42 -7.87 12.64 0.05
CA GLN A 42 -7.28 11.95 -1.10
C GLN A 42 -5.75 11.87 -1.01
N ILE A 43 -5.09 12.99 -0.70
CA ILE A 43 -3.63 13.05 -0.52
C ILE A 43 -3.17 12.06 0.56
N LYS A 44 -3.86 11.99 1.70
CA LYS A 44 -3.55 11.02 2.77
C LYS A 44 -3.65 9.56 2.29
N LYS A 45 -4.65 9.24 1.46
CA LYS A 45 -4.81 7.89 0.90
C LYS A 45 -3.66 7.55 -0.07
N GLU A 46 -3.30 8.48 -0.94
CA GLU A 46 -2.18 8.30 -1.88
C GLU A 46 -0.84 8.15 -1.16
N ILE A 47 -0.54 9.01 -0.18
CA ILE A 47 0.69 8.88 0.64
C ILE A 47 0.75 7.50 1.32
N LYS A 48 -0.36 7.03 1.89
CA LYS A 48 -0.42 5.71 2.54
C LYS A 48 -0.20 4.57 1.54
N LYS A 49 -0.72 4.69 0.32
CA LYS A 49 -0.51 3.70 -0.75
C LYS A 49 0.96 3.67 -1.18
N THR A 50 1.57 4.83 -1.40
CA THR A 50 2.99 4.98 -1.77
C THR A 50 3.91 4.42 -0.69
N LEU A 51 3.67 4.74 0.59
CA LEU A 51 4.44 4.20 1.72
C LEU A 51 4.35 2.68 1.78
N LYS A 52 3.15 2.11 1.63
CA LYS A 52 2.96 0.64 1.59
C LYS A 52 3.72 -0.01 0.44
N PHE A 53 3.73 0.64 -0.73
CA PHE A 53 4.46 0.14 -1.89
C PHE A 53 5.98 0.21 -1.69
N GLN A 54 6.50 1.28 -1.08
CA GLN A 54 7.93 1.37 -0.73
C GLN A 54 8.35 0.31 0.28
N LEU A 55 7.53 0.10 1.33
CA LEU A 55 7.74 -0.99 2.29
C LEU A 55 7.75 -2.35 1.58
N TYR A 56 6.79 -2.59 0.69
CA TYR A 56 6.76 -3.79 -0.12
C TYR A 56 8.04 -3.97 -0.95
N GLN A 57 8.53 -2.96 -1.66
CA GLN A 57 9.77 -3.10 -2.46
C GLN A 57 10.98 -3.46 -1.60
N SER A 58 11.13 -2.79 -0.45
CA SER A 58 12.24 -3.08 0.48
C SER A 58 12.16 -4.50 1.03
N GLN A 59 10.95 -4.94 1.44
CA GLN A 59 10.72 -6.27 1.96
C GLN A 59 10.91 -7.34 0.89
N LYS A 60 10.38 -7.11 -0.32
CA LYS A 60 10.52 -8.00 -1.48
C LYS A 60 11.99 -8.27 -1.77
N ARG A 61 12.83 -7.23 -1.79
CA ARG A 61 14.27 -7.37 -2.01
C ARG A 61 14.92 -8.22 -0.91
N ARG A 62 14.66 -7.86 0.35
CA ARG A 62 15.21 -8.59 1.51
C ARG A 62 14.80 -10.07 1.53
N SER A 63 13.52 -10.35 1.32
CA SER A 63 13.02 -11.72 1.31
C SER A 63 13.50 -12.50 0.09
N CYS A 64 13.70 -11.85 -1.07
CA CYS A 64 14.32 -12.47 -2.22
C CYS A 64 15.77 -12.89 -1.93
N GLU A 65 16.58 -11.99 -1.36
CA GLU A 65 17.98 -12.27 -0.98
C GLU A 65 18.06 -13.40 0.05
N LYS A 66 17.17 -13.40 1.05
CA LYS A 66 17.10 -14.47 2.06
C LYS A 66 16.67 -15.81 1.49
N LEU A 67 15.60 -15.86 0.68
CA LEU A 67 15.14 -17.10 0.08
C LEU A 67 16.19 -17.67 -0.87
N GLU A 68 16.90 -16.81 -1.61
CA GLU A 68 18.02 -17.23 -2.45
C GLU A 68 19.18 -17.79 -1.62
N SER A 69 19.52 -17.15 -0.50
CA SER A 69 20.53 -17.66 0.44
C SER A 69 20.15 -19.05 0.96
N ILE A 70 18.89 -19.23 1.39
CA ILE A 70 18.37 -20.51 1.89
C ILE A 70 18.45 -21.58 0.80
N VAL A 71 18.00 -21.26 -0.41
CA VAL A 71 18.04 -22.22 -1.53
C VAL A 71 19.48 -22.62 -1.84
N ARG A 72 20.42 -21.68 -1.86
CA ARG A 72 21.85 -22.00 -2.05
C ARG A 72 22.38 -22.91 -0.96
N SER A 73 22.05 -22.67 0.31
CA SER A 73 22.46 -23.56 1.41
C SER A 73 21.87 -24.96 1.29
N ILE A 74 20.64 -25.10 0.80
CA ILE A 74 20.04 -26.43 0.55
C ILE A 74 20.76 -27.11 -0.63
N GLU A 75 21.01 -26.39 -1.72
CA GLU A 75 21.58 -26.98 -2.95
C GLU A 75 23.08 -27.29 -2.85
N ILE A 76 23.86 -26.43 -2.19
CA ILE A 76 25.33 -26.55 -2.12
C ILE A 76 25.73 -27.34 -0.88
N ASP A 77 25.18 -26.99 0.28
CA ASP A 77 25.61 -27.56 1.56
C ASP A 77 24.79 -28.80 1.95
N ASN A 78 23.72 -29.11 1.18
CA ASN A 78 22.79 -30.22 1.44
C ASN A 78 22.14 -30.16 2.84
N ILE A 79 21.97 -28.94 3.36
CA ILE A 79 21.39 -28.70 4.67
C ILE A 79 19.90 -28.40 4.47
N PHE A 80 19.05 -29.40 4.72
CA PHE A 80 17.61 -29.24 4.80
C PHE A 80 17.08 -29.86 6.10
N ASP A 81 16.84 -29.01 7.08
CA ASP A 81 16.33 -29.37 8.40
C ASP A 81 15.06 -28.58 8.77
N SER A 82 14.48 -28.91 9.92
CA SER A 82 13.27 -28.25 10.42
C SER A 82 13.46 -26.75 10.70
N LYS A 83 14.69 -26.30 10.97
CA LYS A 83 15.00 -24.90 11.25
C LYS A 83 14.96 -24.09 9.97
N ILE A 84 15.65 -24.55 8.92
CA ILE A 84 15.61 -23.96 7.58
C ILE A 84 14.19 -23.96 7.05
N TYR A 85 13.44 -25.04 7.25
CA TYR A 85 12.03 -25.10 6.90
C TYR A 85 11.21 -24.01 7.62
N GLY A 86 11.42 -23.82 8.92
CA GLY A 86 10.79 -22.75 9.68
C GLY A 86 11.17 -21.34 9.18
N GLU A 87 12.42 -21.14 8.75
CA GLU A 87 12.87 -19.89 8.14
C GLU A 87 12.16 -19.62 6.81
N ILE A 88 12.00 -20.65 5.97
CA ILE A 88 11.22 -20.57 4.72
C ILE A 88 9.77 -20.18 5.02
N VAL A 89 9.12 -20.85 5.98
CA VAL A 89 7.72 -20.55 6.38
C VAL A 89 7.57 -19.08 6.81
N ARG A 90 8.51 -18.58 7.61
CA ARG A 90 8.50 -17.19 8.09
C ARG A 90 8.64 -16.20 6.95
N GLU A 91 9.61 -16.42 6.05
CA GLU A 91 9.82 -15.52 4.91
C GLU A 91 8.65 -15.57 3.93
N VAL A 92 8.13 -16.75 3.61
CA VAL A 92 6.93 -16.92 2.77
C VAL A 92 5.74 -16.18 3.36
N SER A 93 5.52 -16.26 4.68
CA SER A 93 4.45 -15.54 5.37
C SER A 93 4.63 -14.02 5.33
N SER A 94 5.88 -13.55 5.49
CA SER A 94 6.21 -12.13 5.39
C SER A 94 5.92 -11.57 3.98
N ILE A 95 6.25 -12.35 2.96
CA ILE A 95 5.99 -12.03 1.56
C ILE A 95 4.47 -12.02 1.27
N ASP A 96 3.73 -12.99 1.81
CA ASP A 96 2.27 -13.12 1.61
C ASP A 96 1.48 -11.92 2.16
N HIS A 97 1.99 -11.26 3.21
CA HIS A 97 1.41 -10.02 3.72
C HIS A 97 1.30 -8.92 2.64
N PHE A 98 2.22 -8.91 1.67
CA PHE A 98 2.27 -7.94 0.58
C PHE A 98 1.81 -8.52 -0.77
N ALA A 99 1.15 -9.69 -0.78
CA ALA A 99 0.72 -10.38 -2.01
C ALA A 99 -0.21 -9.53 -2.91
N VAL A 100 -0.83 -8.47 -2.38
CA VAL A 100 -1.66 -7.52 -3.13
C VAL A 100 -0.85 -6.73 -4.17
N PHE A 101 0.43 -6.45 -3.90
CA PHE A 101 1.32 -5.71 -4.79
C PHE A 101 2.07 -6.60 -5.79
N MET A 102 1.87 -7.93 -5.69
CA MET A 102 2.59 -8.90 -6.52
C MET A 102 1.95 -9.12 -7.88
N ASN A 103 2.79 -9.38 -8.87
CA ASN A 103 2.37 -9.92 -10.15
C ASN A 103 1.62 -11.25 -9.97
N ARG A 104 0.63 -11.50 -10.84
CA ARG A 104 -0.21 -12.71 -10.80
C ARG A 104 0.60 -14.01 -10.86
N LYS A 105 1.71 -14.03 -11.60
CA LYS A 105 2.63 -15.17 -11.68
C LYS A 105 3.32 -15.45 -10.35
N ALA A 106 3.95 -14.44 -9.75
CA ALA A 106 4.57 -14.53 -8.43
C ALA A 106 3.57 -15.00 -7.37
N ARG A 107 2.36 -14.44 -7.35
CA ARG A 107 1.30 -14.84 -6.41
C ARG A 107 0.89 -16.30 -6.55
N ARG A 108 0.78 -16.82 -7.79
CA ARG A 108 0.51 -18.24 -8.03
C ARG A 108 1.64 -19.14 -7.52
N LYS A 109 2.91 -18.74 -7.68
CA LYS A 109 4.06 -19.49 -7.17
C LYS A 109 4.12 -19.46 -5.65
N LEU A 110 3.85 -18.30 -5.04
CA LEU A 110 3.77 -18.13 -3.60
C LEU A 110 2.72 -19.07 -2.98
N LEU A 111 1.52 -19.14 -3.58
CA LEU A 111 0.48 -20.08 -3.15
C LEU A 111 0.92 -21.55 -3.25
N LYS A 112 1.74 -21.91 -4.25
CA LYS A 112 2.30 -23.27 -4.36
C LYS A 112 3.31 -23.54 -3.25
N VAL A 113 4.19 -22.59 -2.92
CA VAL A 113 5.10 -22.72 -1.78
C VAL A 113 4.30 -22.87 -0.49
N LYS A 114 3.30 -22.00 -0.29
CA LYS A 114 2.45 -22.01 0.90
C LYS A 114 1.78 -23.36 1.14
N ARG A 115 1.18 -23.96 0.10
CA ARG A 115 0.59 -25.30 0.17
C ARG A 115 1.57 -26.41 0.57
N ILE A 116 2.86 -26.25 0.26
CA ILE A 116 3.91 -27.19 0.67
C ILE A 116 4.35 -26.89 2.11
N THR A 117 4.43 -25.60 2.48
CA THR A 117 4.86 -25.16 3.80
C THR A 117 3.78 -25.24 4.89
N ASP A 118 2.50 -25.38 4.50
CA ASP A 118 1.36 -25.58 5.41
C ASP A 118 1.28 -27.03 5.94
N LEU A 119 1.97 -27.96 5.27
CA LEU A 119 2.10 -29.35 5.72
C LEU A 119 3.21 -29.45 6.79
N PRO A 120 3.20 -30.47 7.65
CA PRO A 120 4.33 -30.72 8.56
C PRO A 120 5.61 -30.99 7.76
N PHE A 121 6.75 -30.64 8.37
CA PHE A 121 8.07 -30.85 7.77
C PHE A 121 8.26 -32.30 7.31
N ASP A 122 8.58 -32.47 6.04
CA ASP A 122 8.90 -33.76 5.42
C ASP A 122 10.09 -33.58 4.48
N LYS A 123 11.20 -34.28 4.78
CA LYS A 123 12.42 -34.25 3.98
C LYS A 123 12.19 -34.70 2.53
N LYS A 124 11.20 -35.54 2.26
CA LYS A 124 10.88 -35.97 0.89
C LYS A 124 10.38 -34.84 0.00
N GLN A 125 9.90 -33.74 0.59
CA GLN A 125 9.38 -32.58 -0.13
C GLN A 125 10.48 -31.59 -0.53
N GLU A 126 11.71 -31.76 -0.04
CA GLU A 126 12.85 -30.87 -0.27
C GLU A 126 13.01 -30.46 -1.74
N LYS A 127 13.20 -31.43 -2.64
CA LYS A 127 13.41 -31.19 -4.08
C LYS A 127 12.28 -30.37 -4.70
N LYS A 128 11.04 -30.68 -4.31
CA LYS A 128 9.84 -29.98 -4.79
C LYS A 128 9.80 -28.55 -4.24
N LEU A 129 10.09 -28.38 -2.95
CA LEU A 129 10.10 -27.07 -2.29
C LEU A 129 11.16 -26.16 -2.90
N VAL A 130 12.40 -26.65 -3.03
CA VAL A 130 13.53 -25.93 -3.66
C VAL A 130 13.18 -25.49 -5.08
N SER A 131 12.65 -26.40 -5.90
CA SER A 131 12.23 -26.07 -7.27
C SER A 131 11.18 -24.97 -7.31
N VAL A 132 10.16 -25.02 -6.44
CA VAL A 132 9.10 -24.00 -6.40
C VAL A 132 9.63 -22.68 -5.81
N LEU A 133 10.55 -22.73 -4.83
CA LEU A 133 11.22 -21.55 -4.27
C LEU A 133 12.09 -20.85 -5.30
N ASN A 134 12.92 -21.57 -6.06
CA ASN A 134 13.71 -21.00 -7.16
C ASN A 134 12.84 -20.29 -8.19
N ASN A 135 11.71 -20.91 -8.55
CA ASN A 135 10.74 -20.28 -9.44
C ASN A 135 10.12 -19.01 -8.83
N LEU A 136 9.81 -19.02 -7.53
CA LEU A 136 9.30 -17.84 -6.83
C LEU A 136 10.35 -16.72 -6.80
N VAL A 137 11.59 -17.03 -6.43
CA VAL A 137 12.71 -16.09 -6.43
C VAL A 137 12.92 -15.48 -7.81
N GLY A 138 12.89 -16.27 -8.88
CA GLY A 138 12.99 -15.77 -10.25
C GLY A 138 11.88 -14.77 -10.60
N GLU A 139 10.64 -15.06 -10.23
CA GLU A 139 9.50 -14.16 -10.45
C GLU A 139 9.54 -12.90 -9.56
N LEU A 140 10.11 -12.99 -8.35
CA LEU A 140 10.34 -11.84 -7.48
C LEU A 140 11.46 -10.95 -8.03
N LYS A 141 12.51 -11.51 -8.63
CA LYS A 141 13.58 -10.73 -9.27
C LYS A 141 13.14 -10.02 -10.53
N ALA A 142 12.16 -10.57 -11.25
CA ALA A 142 11.61 -9.91 -12.43
C ALA A 142 11.11 -8.50 -12.06
N LYS A 143 11.54 -7.49 -12.84
CA LYS A 143 11.03 -6.12 -12.70
C LYS A 143 9.50 -6.17 -12.81
N GLU A 144 8.83 -5.62 -11.82
CA GLU A 144 7.41 -5.35 -11.93
C GLU A 144 7.24 -4.25 -12.98
N LEU A 145 6.44 -4.53 -14.02
CA LEU A 145 5.89 -3.48 -14.87
C LEU A 145 5.05 -2.61 -13.95
N THR A 146 5.54 -1.41 -13.68
CA THR A 146 4.86 -0.37 -12.92
C THR A 146 3.53 -0.10 -13.60
N ILE A 147 2.44 -0.66 -13.07
CA ILE A 147 1.09 -0.12 -13.30
C ILE A 147 0.87 0.83 -12.13
N LEU A 148 1.33 2.06 -12.29
CA LEU A 148 0.87 3.21 -11.53
C LEU A 148 -0.27 3.85 -12.33
#